data_AF-A0A9D5FM13-F1
#
_entry.id   AF-A0A9D5FM13-F1
#
_cell.length_a   1.000
_cell.length_b   1.000
_cell.length_c   1.000
_cell.angle_alpha   90.00
_cell.angle_beta   90.00
_cell.angle_gamma   90.00
#
_symmetry.space_group_name_H-M   'P 1'
#
loop_
_entity.id
_entity.type
_entity.pdbx_description
1 polymer ?
#
loop_
_entity_poly.entity_id
_entity_poly.type
_entity_poly.pdbx_seq_one_letter_code
_entity_poly.pdbx_strand_id
1 'polypeptide(L)'
;MSEGYEMYEQGRAAMKEGRIEDAIRLLQRSVALDPHFKAFELIGECLMKLDRHADAVGPLAAAVALNRGVRAPSLLAESFHSIGRMAEAREFAELALQRDPTNRKAKGILNRTEANQAVHATSGPAAGPSSHKG
;
A
#
# COMPACT_ATOMS: atom_id res chain seq x y z
N MET A 1 13.24 22.80 17.35
CA MET A 1 12.59 22.12 16.23
C MET A 1 13.66 21.87 15.17
N SER A 2 13.81 20.65 14.66
CA SER A 2 14.77 20.39 13.57
C SER A 2 14.20 20.91 12.24
N GLU A 3 15.07 21.31 11.32
CA GLU A 3 14.66 21.73 9.97
C GLU A 3 13.83 20.63 9.27
N GLY A 4 14.20 19.36 9.47
CA GLY A 4 13.45 18.21 8.95
C GLY A 4 12.02 18.13 9.47
N TYR A 5 11.81 18.38 10.77
CA TYR A 5 10.47 18.38 11.36
C TYR A 5 9.63 19.57 10.87
N GLU A 6 10.22 20.74 10.69
CA GLU A 6 9.52 21.89 10.13
C GLU A 6 9.04 21.62 8.71
N MET A 7 9.89 21.03 7.87
CA MET A 7 9.52 20.61 6.50
C MET A 7 8.40 19.57 6.50
N TYR A 8 8.38 18.66 7.48
CA TYR A 8 7.28 17.71 7.66
C TYR A 8 5.95 18.41 7.98
N GLU A 9 5.98 19.37 8.90
CA GLU A 9 4.78 20.13 9.29
C GLU A 9 4.23 20.96 8.12
N GLN A 10 5.11 21.64 7.38
CA GLN A 10 4.73 22.39 6.18
C GLN A 10 4.19 21.46 5.08
N GLY A 11 4.83 20.32 4.84
CA GLY A 11 4.36 19.33 3.88
C GLY A 11 2.99 18.77 4.24
N ARG A 12 2.76 18.49 5.53
CA ARG A 12 1.46 18.05 6.04
C ARG A 12 0.39 19.13 5.89
N ALA A 13 0.73 20.41 6.10
CA ALA A 13 -0.18 21.53 5.88
C ALA A 13 -0.54 21.66 4.38
N ALA A 14 0.45 21.64 3.49
CA ALA A 14 0.25 21.69 2.04
C ALA A 14 -0.66 20.55 1.55
N MET A 15 -0.50 19.33 2.10
CA MET A 15 -1.36 18.20 1.79
C MET A 15 -2.82 18.44 2.18
N LYS A 16 -3.07 19.07 3.34
CA LYS A 16 -4.43 19.42 3.80
C LYS A 16 -5.08 20.49 2.91
N GLU A 17 -4.28 21.39 2.37
CA GLU A 17 -4.71 22.43 1.43
C GLU A 17 -4.92 21.90 -0.01
N GLY A 18 -4.62 20.62 -0.26
CA GLY A 18 -4.74 20.01 -1.59
C GLY A 18 -3.57 20.31 -2.53
N ARG A 19 -2.51 20.97 -2.04
CA ARG A 19 -1.26 21.19 -2.79
C ARG A 19 -0.37 19.96 -2.70
N ILE A 20 -0.79 18.88 -3.38
CA ILE A 20 -0.22 17.53 -3.18
C ILE A 20 1.24 17.45 -3.66
N GLU A 21 1.59 18.06 -4.79
CA GLU A 21 2.95 18.08 -5.31
C GLU A 21 3.90 18.89 -4.41
N ASP A 22 3.44 20.01 -3.86
CA ASP A 22 4.18 20.80 -2.87
C ASP A 22 4.44 19.97 -1.60
N ALA A 23 3.41 19.26 -1.13
CA ALA A 23 3.51 18.39 0.02
C ALA A 23 4.60 17.33 -0.19
N ILE A 24 4.63 16.68 -1.35
CA ILE A 24 5.65 15.67 -1.68
C ILE A 24 7.04 16.29 -1.62
N ARG A 25 7.27 17.47 -2.23
CA ARG A 25 8.59 18.13 -2.22
C ARG A 25 9.06 18.46 -0.80
N LEU A 26 8.17 19.01 0.03
CA LEU A 26 8.47 19.36 1.43
C LEU A 26 8.75 18.11 2.27
N LEU A 27 7.94 17.07 2.11
CA LEU A 27 8.13 15.80 2.81
C LEU A 27 9.39 15.06 2.36
N GLN A 28 9.77 15.14 1.08
CA GLN A 28 11.04 14.60 0.58
C GLN A 28 12.24 15.30 1.21
N ARG A 29 12.20 16.62 1.33
CA ARG A 29 13.23 17.38 2.05
C ARG A 29 13.26 17.02 3.54
N SER A 30 12.10 16.81 4.14
CA SER A 30 11.99 16.35 5.53
C SER A 30 12.71 15.02 5.74
N VAL A 31 12.41 13.98 4.95
CA VAL A 31 13.06 12.66 5.11
C VAL A 31 14.53 12.66 4.74
N ALA A 32 14.99 13.59 3.91
CA ALA A 32 16.41 13.76 3.61
C ALA A 32 17.20 14.34 4.80
N LEU A 33 16.54 15.15 5.64
CA LEU A 33 17.13 15.76 6.82
C LEU A 33 16.98 14.86 8.07
N ASP A 34 15.80 14.29 8.26
CA ASP A 34 15.45 13.46 9.41
C ASP A 34 14.48 12.34 8.97
N PRO A 35 14.98 11.15 8.64
CA PRO A 35 14.15 10.03 8.19
C PRO A 35 13.21 9.54 9.31
N HIS A 36 11.90 9.63 9.09
CA HIS A 36 10.93 9.07 10.02
C HIS A 36 9.67 8.54 9.32
N PHE A 37 9.03 7.53 9.93
CA PHE A 37 7.93 6.80 9.31
C PHE A 37 6.76 7.72 8.89
N LYS A 38 6.40 8.73 9.71
CA LYS A 38 5.26 9.61 9.41
C LYS A 38 5.42 10.39 8.11
N ALA A 39 6.64 10.85 7.78
CA ALA A 39 6.87 11.57 6.53
C ALA A 39 6.80 10.60 5.34
N PHE A 40 7.40 9.41 5.46
CA PHE A 40 7.28 8.35 4.46
C PHE A 40 5.83 7.93 4.20
N GLU A 41 5.00 7.79 5.25
CA GLU A 41 3.57 7.51 5.13
C GLU A 41 2.85 8.61 4.33
N LEU A 42 3.11 9.88 4.65
CA LEU A 42 2.47 11.00 3.95
C LEU A 42 2.95 11.15 2.49
N ILE A 43 4.22 10.87 2.19
CA ILE A 43 4.71 10.86 0.80
C ILE A 43 3.94 9.80 0.00
N GLY A 44 3.84 8.58 0.55
CA GLY A 44 3.09 7.49 -0.06
C GLY A 44 1.64 7.85 -0.32
N GLU A 45 0.95 8.41 0.69
CA GLU A 45 -0.44 8.83 0.53
C GLU A 45 -0.61 9.97 -0.48
N CYS A 46 0.30 10.94 -0.53
CA CYS A 46 0.27 11.99 -1.55
C CYS A 46 0.45 11.41 -2.96
N LEU A 47 1.36 10.45 -3.14
CA LEU A 47 1.56 9.79 -4.42
C LEU A 47 0.31 8.99 -4.85
N MET A 48 -0.34 8.30 -3.91
CA MET A 48 -1.62 7.63 -4.18
C MET A 48 -2.72 8.61 -4.59
N LYS A 49 -2.79 9.81 -3.98
CA LYS A 49 -3.75 10.85 -4.38
C LYS A 49 -3.52 11.41 -5.79
N LEU A 50 -2.32 11.23 -6.33
CA LEU A 50 -1.98 11.59 -7.71
C LEU A 50 -2.08 10.38 -8.67
N ASP A 51 -2.72 9.28 -8.24
CA ASP A 51 -2.77 7.99 -8.95
C ASP A 51 -1.39 7.37 -9.28
N ARG A 52 -0.32 7.87 -8.64
CA ARG A 52 1.06 7.39 -8.79
C ARG A 52 1.35 6.24 -7.84
N HIS A 53 0.54 5.19 -7.91
CA HIS A 53 0.61 4.04 -7.00
C HIS A 53 1.95 3.30 -7.06
N ALA A 54 2.59 3.22 -8.22
CA ALA A 54 3.90 2.59 -8.36
C ALA A 54 4.98 3.33 -7.55
N ASP A 55 4.97 4.66 -7.60
CA ASP A 55 5.92 5.50 -6.87
C ASP A 55 5.69 5.47 -5.35
N ALA A 56 4.45 5.24 -4.92
CA ALA A 56 4.07 5.17 -3.51
C ALA A 56 4.68 3.96 -2.79
N VAL A 57 5.02 2.89 -3.51
CA VAL A 57 5.53 1.62 -2.94
C VAL A 57 6.79 1.85 -2.11
N GLY A 58 7.77 2.60 -2.64
CA GLY A 58 9.06 2.81 -1.97
C GLY A 58 8.91 3.51 -0.60
N PRO A 59 8.32 4.71 -0.54
CA PRO A 59 8.05 5.41 0.72
C PRO A 59 7.21 4.58 1.69
N LEU A 60 6.14 3.92 1.22
CA LEU A 60 5.29 3.11 2.11
C LEU A 60 6.02 1.89 2.66
N ALA A 61 6.88 1.23 1.88
CA ALA A 61 7.73 0.14 2.38
C ALA A 61 8.70 0.61 3.46
N ALA A 62 9.31 1.79 3.28
CA ALA A 62 10.15 2.40 4.31
C ALA A 62 9.36 2.70 5.59
N ALA A 63 8.12 3.20 5.47
CA ALA A 63 7.25 3.42 6.62
C ALA A 63 6.88 2.11 7.35
N VAL A 64 6.61 1.02 6.62
CA VAL A 64 6.35 -0.31 7.21
C VAL A 64 7.56 -0.83 7.98
N ALA A 65 8.77 -0.62 7.45
CA ALA A 65 10.01 -1.05 8.10
C ALA A 65 10.29 -0.27 9.40
N LEU A 66 9.95 1.03 9.42
CA LEU A 66 10.21 1.92 10.55
C LEU A 66 9.11 1.90 11.63
N ASN A 67 7.91 1.39 11.32
CA ASN A 67 6.77 1.41 12.25
C ASN A 67 5.91 0.14 12.22
N ARG A 68 5.52 -0.31 13.41
CA ARG A 68 4.63 -1.48 13.59
C ARG A 68 3.13 -1.15 13.50
N GLY A 69 2.76 0.08 13.11
CA GLY A 69 1.37 0.52 12.98
C GLY A 69 0.63 -0.07 11.76
N VAL A 70 -0.70 -0.01 11.77
CA VAL A 70 -1.56 -0.58 10.70
C VAL A 70 -1.60 0.26 9.42
N ARG A 71 -1.37 1.59 9.51
CA ARG A 71 -1.61 2.51 8.40
C ARG A 71 -0.71 2.25 7.20
N ALA A 72 0.62 2.26 7.39
CA ALA A 72 1.58 1.99 6.33
C ALA A 72 1.33 0.68 5.55
N PRO A 73 1.17 -0.51 6.19
CA PRO A 73 0.92 -1.74 5.43
C PRO A 73 -0.42 -1.74 4.71
N SER A 74 -1.45 -1.10 5.27
CA SER A 74 -2.75 -0.94 4.59
C SER A 74 -2.66 -0.08 3.33
N LEU A 75 -1.89 1.01 3.35
CA LEU A 75 -1.67 1.86 2.17
C LEU A 75 -0.77 1.17 1.14
N LEU A 76 0.21 0.39 1.60
CA LEU A 76 1.11 -0.36 0.73
C LEU A 76 0.34 -1.46 -0.03
N ALA A 77 -0.54 -2.18 0.66
CA ALA A 77 -1.45 -3.14 0.05
C ALA A 77 -2.34 -2.49 -1.01
N GLU A 78 -2.89 -1.31 -0.72
CA GLU A 78 -3.72 -0.54 -1.65
C GLU A 78 -2.93 -0.13 -2.90
N SER A 79 -1.69 0.33 -2.72
CA SER A 79 -0.80 0.70 -3.82
C SER A 79 -0.44 -0.50 -4.71
N PHE A 80 -0.12 -1.65 -4.12
CA PHE A 80 0.15 -2.88 -4.88
C PHE A 80 -1.08 -3.39 -5.64
N HIS A 81 -2.27 -3.30 -5.02
CA HIS A 81 -3.52 -3.67 -5.67
C HIS A 81 -3.78 -2.81 -6.92
N SER A 82 -3.60 -1.49 -6.82
CA SER A 82 -3.81 -0.56 -7.93
C SER A 82 -2.86 -0.80 -9.11
N ILE A 83 -1.63 -1.27 -8.86
CA ILE A 83 -0.67 -1.59 -9.93
C ILE A 83 -0.73 -3.05 -10.41
N GLY A 84 -1.74 -3.82 -9.97
CA GLY A 84 -1.95 -5.20 -10.40
C GLY A 84 -1.08 -6.26 -9.73
N ARG A 85 -0.26 -5.88 -8.74
CA ARG A 85 0.62 -6.79 -7.98
C ARG A 85 -0.15 -7.46 -6.84
N MET A 86 -0.99 -8.43 -7.20
CA MET A 86 -1.97 -9.02 -6.29
C MET A 86 -1.35 -9.85 -5.16
N ALA A 87 -0.19 -10.50 -5.38
CA ALA A 87 0.47 -11.30 -4.36
C ALA A 87 0.99 -10.42 -3.21
N GLU A 88 1.65 -9.32 -3.55
CA GLU A 88 2.18 -8.35 -2.61
C GLU A 88 1.05 -7.55 -1.95
N ALA A 89 0.00 -7.22 -2.71
CA ALA A 89 -1.20 -6.60 -2.15
C ALA A 89 -1.83 -7.47 -1.04
N ARG A 90 -1.90 -8.78 -1.28
CA ARG A 90 -2.38 -9.76 -0.30
C ARG A 90 -1.48 -9.79 0.94
N GLU A 91 -0.17 -9.96 0.75
CA GLU A 91 0.81 -10.06 1.84
C GLU A 91 0.69 -8.86 2.81
N PHE A 92 0.69 -7.63 2.28
CA PHE A 92 0.60 -6.44 3.12
C PHE A 92 -0.80 -6.20 3.70
N ALA A 93 -1.86 -6.69 3.03
CA ALA A 93 -3.20 -6.66 3.60
C ALA A 93 -3.35 -7.65 4.77
N GLU A 94 -2.77 -8.85 4.67
CA GLU A 94 -2.68 -9.80 5.79
C GLU A 94 -1.90 -9.20 6.96
N LEU A 95 -0.75 -8.57 6.69
CA LEU A 95 0.03 -7.87 7.71
C LEU A 95 -0.78 -6.75 8.40
N ALA A 96 -1.55 -5.97 7.64
CA ALA A 96 -2.42 -4.94 8.21
C ALA A 96 -3.51 -5.56 9.11
N LEU A 97 -4.13 -6.67 8.71
CA LEU A 97 -5.15 -7.36 9.51
C LEU A 97 -4.58 -8.09 10.73
N GLN A 98 -3.34 -8.59 10.65
CA GLN A 98 -2.64 -9.11 11.83
C GLN A 98 -2.44 -8.01 12.89
N ARG A 99 -2.19 -6.77 12.46
CA ARG A 99 -2.01 -5.61 13.35
C ARG A 99 -3.34 -5.06 13.86
N ASP A 100 -4.35 -5.03 13.00
CA ASP A 100 -5.72 -4.60 13.32
C ASP A 100 -6.74 -5.42 12.50
N PRO A 101 -7.36 -6.44 13.12
CA PRO A 101 -8.33 -7.29 12.45
C PRO A 101 -9.59 -6.55 11.94
N THR A 102 -9.82 -5.32 12.40
CA THR A 102 -11.00 -4.52 12.02
C THR A 102 -10.74 -3.61 10.81
N ASN A 103 -9.52 -3.61 10.26
CA ASN A 103 -9.18 -2.76 9.12
C ASN A 103 -9.97 -3.15 7.86
N ARG A 104 -11.03 -2.37 7.60
CA ARG A 104 -11.94 -2.57 6.46
C ARG A 104 -11.25 -2.48 5.10
N LYS A 105 -10.25 -1.61 4.95
CA LYS A 105 -9.51 -1.47 3.67
C LYS A 105 -8.74 -2.73 3.36
N ALA A 106 -7.94 -3.22 4.31
CA ALA A 106 -7.16 -4.42 4.17
C ALA A 106 -8.05 -5.66 3.91
N LYS A 107 -9.15 -5.80 4.64
CA LYS A 107 -10.16 -6.84 4.38
C LYS A 107 -10.74 -6.77 2.97
N GLY A 108 -11.05 -5.56 2.49
CA GLY A 108 -11.54 -5.34 1.13
C GLY A 108 -10.54 -5.77 0.05
N ILE A 109 -9.25 -5.53 0.27
CA ILE A 109 -8.18 -5.96 -0.64
C ILE A 109 -8.07 -7.49 -0.67
N LEU A 110 -8.08 -8.16 0.49
CA LEU A 110 -8.03 -9.63 0.53
C LEU A 110 -9.17 -10.27 -0.26
N ASN A 111 -10.40 -9.85 -0.02
CA ASN A 111 -11.57 -10.37 -0.73
C ASN A 111 -11.43 -10.25 -2.26
N ARG A 112 -10.87 -9.13 -2.75
CA ARG A 112 -10.64 -8.92 -4.19
C ARG A 112 -9.51 -9.80 -4.75
N THR A 113 -8.44 -9.98 -3.98
CA THR A 113 -7.32 -10.84 -4.39
C THR A 113 -7.71 -12.33 -4.41
N GLU A 114 -8.55 -12.77 -3.47
CA GLU A 114 -9.05 -14.16 -3.39
C GLU A 114 -10.02 -14.50 -4.52
N ALA A 115 -10.91 -13.56 -4.86
CA ALA A 115 -11.83 -13.72 -5.97
C ALA A 115 -11.09 -13.96 -7.31
N ASN A 116 -9.96 -13.29 -7.52
CA ASN A 116 -9.15 -13.48 -8.72
C ASN A 116 -8.46 -14.86 -8.77
N GLN A 117 -8.05 -15.41 -7.63
CA GLN A 117 -7.46 -16.76 -7.57
C GLN A 117 -8.51 -17.85 -7.81
N ALA A 118 -9.72 -17.71 -7.28
CA ALA A 118 -10.80 -18.67 -7.47
C ALA A 118 -11.22 -18.82 -8.95
N VAL A 119 -11.20 -17.73 -9.72
CA VAL A 119 -11.52 -17.76 -11.17
C VAL A 119 -10.43 -18.46 -12.00
N HIS A 120 -9.16 -18.33 -11.61
CA HIS A 120 -8.07 -19.03 -12.28
C HIS A 120 -7.95 -20.50 -11.84
N ALA A 121 -8.30 -20.83 -10.60
CA ALA A 121 -8.32 -22.21 -10.10
C ALA A 121 -9.46 -23.05 -10.71
N THR A 122 -10.58 -22.44 -11.12
CA THR A 122 -11.68 -23.14 -11.82
C THR A 122 -11.44 -23.33 -13.32
N SER A 123 -10.30 -22.84 -13.85
CA SER A 123 -9.90 -22.99 -15.25
C SER A 123 -8.87 -24.12 -15.47
N GLY A 124 -8.74 -25.07 -14.53
CA GLY A 124 -8.01 -26.33 -14.71
C GLY A 124 -8.87 -27.39 -15.42
N PRO A 125 -8.29 -28.28 -16.25
CA PRO A 125 -9.02 -28.97 -17.31
C PRO A 125 -10.10 -29.89 -16.75
N ALA A 126 -11.33 -29.72 -17.26
CA ALA A 126 -12.42 -30.65 -17.10
C ALA A 126 -11.92 -32.07 -17.42
N ALA A 127 -12.01 -32.96 -16.45
CA ALA A 127 -11.78 -34.37 -16.62
C ALA A 127 -12.69 -34.88 -17.75
N GLY A 128 -12.11 -35.24 -18.89
CA GLY A 128 -12.78 -36.03 -19.89
C GLY A 128 -12.94 -37.47 -19.37
N PRO A 129 -14.13 -38.09 -19.42
CA PRO A 129 -14.29 -39.47 -19.01
C PRO A 129 -13.67 -40.37 -20.07
N SER A 130 -12.52 -40.98 -19.80
CA SER A 130 -12.03 -42.11 -20.60
C SER A 130 -12.34 -43.41 -19.89
N SER A 131 -13.44 -43.99 -20.36
CA SER A 131 -14.04 -45.26 -20.02
C SER A 131 -13.06 -46.43 -20.13
N HIS A 132 -13.29 -47.43 -19.27
CA HIS A 132 -12.83 -48.80 -19.46
C HIS A 132 -13.08 -49.31 -20.89
N LYS A 133 -12.13 -50.06 -21.43
CA LYS A 133 -12.35 -51.25 -22.27
C LYS A 133 -11.01 -51.95 -22.57
N GLY A 134 -10.95 -53.26 -22.29
CA GLY A 134 -9.93 -54.18 -22.80
C GLY A 134 -9.14 -54.86 -21.71
#